data_AF-A0A1X1BHP3-F1
#
_entry.id   AF-A0A1X1BHP3-F1
#
_cell.length_a   1.000
_cell.length_b   1.000
_cell.length_c   1.000
_cell.angle_alpha   90.00
_cell.angle_beta   90.00
_cell.angle_gamma   90.00
#
_symmetry.space_group_name_H-M   'P 1'
#
loop_
_entity.id
_entity.type
_entity.pdbx_description
1 polymer ?
#
loop_
_entity_poly.entity_id
_entity_poly.type
_entity_poly.pdbx_seq_one_letter_code
_entity_poly.pdbx_strand_id
1 'polypeptide(L)'
;MSQLLSTSDPAYIELFKLHKLFDARYRVLLSSSESVSCYSEELSLEEAYRKEVVCASVFIRPTDPGFDLSVLGGDSGLRMSLTLHRVSSVSLDSSDGPHGPYTIGHASDIAIESVSVSRGVKLVLKKVILTFMGKYVASEAYAVYECLKFVDRELCNIFALSAKSVTDAAVSSGCCDYDSWSLCEQKSLEIALGRTKSLLNPVERWSAVSSIVKTKSAEECRRRYQRCRDQLLNKSSEHKKALEGLPDELQPVLSRSAALRFVDLDLSAISVFSVVSFVVQLSCRRCGDVFDSSISHVNSKAAVLSRCCANCHISHRIEFHPQLCFATQSVLGNLSLDNCHFKDFITGEFLVTCESCDTQCKVRDVQNGSCKRCNCRGCFSNLVLGFNSLEFGVSAEPVRESVSKKVSFAARTSRSSASVSRGLKVGTPLPDNGICKHYSKSFRWFRFPCCGKLFACDICHDEGSDHPYELANILVCGHCSTQQPVSNKKCRNCNRGYTGSSSSHWEGGKGCRDGVKLSRKDSKKYGLLRRQSEGLHSATRVRASCHGSKDGV
;
A
#
# COMPACT_ATOMS: atom_id res chain seq x y z
N MET A 1 38.94 17.75 22.52
CA MET A 1 38.90 17.25 21.14
C MET A 1 37.47 16.83 20.83
N SER A 2 36.93 17.47 19.81
CA SER A 2 35.54 17.48 19.31
C SER A 2 34.86 16.10 19.32
N GLN A 3 33.85 15.95 20.18
CA GLN A 3 32.83 14.91 20.03
C GLN A 3 32.14 15.12 18.68
N LEU A 4 32.34 14.18 17.76
CA LEU A 4 31.59 14.06 16.52
C LEU A 4 30.09 14.03 16.86
N LEU A 5 29.42 15.18 16.80
CA LEU A 5 27.98 15.26 16.92
C LEU A 5 27.37 14.43 15.80
N SER A 6 26.65 13.39 16.21
CA SER A 6 26.14 12.31 15.40
C SER A 6 25.26 12.83 14.25
N THR A 7 25.83 12.89 13.06
CA THR A 7 25.11 13.15 11.80
C THR A 7 24.13 12.02 11.43
N SER A 8 24.07 10.97 12.25
CA SER A 8 23.20 9.80 12.09
C SER A 8 22.06 9.76 13.11
N ASP A 9 22.05 10.61 14.15
CA ASP A 9 21.00 10.60 15.18
C ASP A 9 19.70 11.23 14.63
N PRO A 10 18.57 10.51 14.63
CA PRO A 10 17.31 11.03 14.11
C PRO A 10 16.83 12.33 14.77
N ALA A 11 17.05 12.51 16.07
CA ALA A 11 16.64 13.72 16.79
C ALA A 11 17.50 14.92 16.39
N TYR A 12 18.82 14.72 16.21
CA TYR A 12 19.71 15.75 15.70
C TYR A 12 19.34 16.16 14.27
N ILE A 13 19.08 15.18 13.40
CA ILE A 13 18.67 15.41 12.01
C ILE A 13 17.30 16.11 11.95
N GLU A 14 16.36 15.80 12.85
CA GLU A 14 15.08 16.50 12.94
C GLU A 14 15.27 17.98 13.24
N LEU A 15 16.04 18.31 14.28
CA LEU A 15 16.37 19.70 14.59
C LEU A 15 17.11 20.37 13.42
N PHE A 16 18.07 19.69 12.79
CA PHE A 16 18.77 20.24 11.62
C PHE A 16 17.80 20.56 10.46
N LYS A 17 16.85 19.67 10.15
CA LYS A 17 15.83 19.89 9.12
C LYS A 17 14.92 21.06 9.47
N LEU A 18 14.48 21.16 10.72
CA LEU A 18 13.68 22.28 11.20
C LEU A 18 14.44 23.61 11.05
N HIS A 19 15.71 23.63 11.44
CA HIS A 19 16.58 24.80 11.30
C HIS A 19 16.75 25.23 9.84
N LYS A 20 16.98 24.27 8.92
CA LYS A 20 17.24 24.57 7.50
C LYS A 20 16.00 24.90 6.68
N LEU A 21 14.85 24.31 6.99
CA LEU A 21 13.66 24.41 6.14
C LEU A 21 12.56 25.32 6.72
N PHE A 22 12.58 25.54 8.03
CA PHE A 22 11.60 26.38 8.72
C PHE A 22 12.26 27.52 9.53
N ASP A 23 13.54 27.81 9.25
CA ASP A 23 14.37 28.80 9.98
C ASP A 23 14.27 28.67 11.51
N ALA A 24 14.19 27.43 12.00
CA ALA A 24 14.01 27.17 13.41
C ALA A 24 15.16 27.74 14.23
N ARG A 25 14.82 28.58 15.22
CA ARG A 25 15.75 29.07 16.25
C ARG A 25 15.40 28.44 17.59
N TYR A 26 16.43 28.03 18.32
CA TYR A 26 16.27 27.26 19.55
C TYR A 26 16.59 28.11 20.78
N ARG A 27 15.74 28.00 21.80
CA ARG A 27 15.93 28.68 23.09
C ARG A 27 15.58 27.76 24.26
N VAL A 28 16.14 28.07 25.42
CA VAL A 28 15.76 27.45 26.68
C VAL A 28 14.54 28.16 27.26
N LEU A 29 13.61 27.41 27.84
CA LEU A 29 12.53 27.98 28.66
C LEU A 29 13.10 28.31 30.04
N LEU A 30 13.22 29.60 30.37
CA LEU A 30 13.49 30.03 31.74
C LEU A 30 12.18 29.98 32.53
N SER A 31 12.18 29.26 33.64
CA SER A 31 11.02 29.14 34.52
C SER A 31 10.98 30.32 35.49
N SER A 32 10.10 31.29 35.27
CA SER A 32 9.57 32.11 36.36
C SER A 32 8.25 32.81 36.03
N SER A 33 7.23 32.44 36.83
CA SER A 33 6.07 33.23 37.29
C SER A 33 5.54 34.41 36.45
N GLU A 34 4.32 34.23 35.92
CA GLU A 34 3.27 35.25 35.73
C GLU A 34 3.69 36.62 35.15
N SER A 35 4.19 36.64 33.91
CA SER A 35 3.82 37.61 32.84
C SER A 35 4.80 37.51 31.66
N VAL A 36 4.24 37.51 30.44
CA VAL A 36 4.86 37.82 29.13
C VAL A 36 6.38 37.56 28.97
N SER A 37 6.71 36.34 28.51
CA SER A 37 7.86 35.99 27.64
C SER A 37 9.24 36.61 27.92
N CYS A 38 9.99 36.04 28.86
CA CYS A 38 11.45 36.23 28.99
C CYS A 38 12.21 35.08 28.29
N TYR A 39 12.55 35.25 27.01
CA TYR A 39 13.37 34.29 26.28
C TYR A 39 14.87 34.53 26.53
N SER A 40 15.64 33.46 26.79
CA SER A 40 17.10 33.52 26.93
C SER A 40 17.85 33.51 25.59
N GLU A 41 19.19 33.57 25.65
CA GLU A 41 20.15 33.47 24.55
C GLU A 41 19.80 32.35 23.54
N GLU A 42 20.05 32.65 22.25
CA GLU A 42 19.84 31.73 21.13
C GLU A 42 20.87 30.59 21.19
N LEU A 43 20.39 29.35 21.24
CA LEU A 43 21.24 28.16 21.30
C LEU A 43 21.76 27.79 19.91
N SER A 44 22.99 27.33 19.83
CA SER A 44 23.45 26.57 18.67
C SER A 44 22.66 25.25 18.54
N LEU A 45 22.61 24.70 17.33
CA LEU A 45 21.94 23.41 17.06
C LEU A 45 22.45 22.29 17.98
N GLU A 46 23.74 22.30 18.28
CA GLU A 46 24.45 21.31 19.08
C GLU A 46 24.09 21.42 20.57
N GLU A 47 23.91 22.65 21.06
CA GLU A 47 23.45 22.92 22.43
C GLU A 47 21.96 22.61 22.59
N ALA A 48 21.14 22.94 21.59
CA ALA A 48 19.72 22.61 21.53
C ALA A 48 19.50 21.09 21.60
N TYR A 49 20.28 20.33 20.83
CA TYR A 49 20.24 18.88 20.82
C TYR A 49 20.59 18.23 22.17
N ARG A 50 21.37 18.90 23.03
CA ARG A 50 21.69 18.37 24.38
C ARG A 50 20.58 18.60 25.40
N LYS A 51 19.48 19.28 25.04
CA LYS A 51 18.37 19.59 25.96
C LYS A 51 17.22 18.60 25.80
N GLU A 52 16.63 18.22 26.93
CA GLU A 52 15.40 17.41 27.00
C GLU A 52 14.16 18.19 26.57
N VAL A 53 14.13 19.48 26.89
CA VAL A 53 13.07 20.38 26.47
C VAL A 53 13.71 21.56 25.78
N VAL A 54 13.29 21.82 24.55
CA VAL A 54 13.76 22.95 23.77
C VAL A 54 12.58 23.67 23.13
N CYS A 55 12.60 25.01 23.19
CA CYS A 55 11.63 25.81 22.48
C CYS A 55 12.16 26.09 21.08
N ALA A 56 11.49 25.58 20.06
CA ALA A 56 11.78 25.85 18.66
C ALA A 56 10.83 26.94 18.15
N SER A 57 11.36 28.14 17.93
CA SER A 57 10.65 29.18 17.19
C SER A 57 10.81 28.87 15.70
N VAL A 58 9.76 28.36 15.08
CA VAL A 58 9.74 28.00 13.67
C VAL A 58 8.89 28.99 12.89
N PHE A 59 9.26 29.17 11.63
CA PHE A 59 8.57 30.05 10.71
C PHE A 59 8.14 29.27 9.48
N ILE A 60 6.86 28.92 9.41
CA ILE A 60 6.32 28.25 8.24
C ILE A 60 6.01 29.32 7.20
N ARG A 61 6.75 29.32 6.09
CA ARG A 61 6.39 30.10 4.91
C ARG A 61 5.47 29.27 4.05
N PRO A 62 4.19 29.65 3.90
CA PRO A 62 3.24 28.92 3.08
C PRO A 62 3.81 28.64 1.69
N THR A 63 4.05 27.37 1.37
CA THR A 63 4.62 26.97 0.08
C THR A 63 3.57 26.90 -1.03
N ASP A 64 2.29 26.77 -0.66
CA ASP A 64 1.19 26.87 -1.61
C ASP A 64 1.02 28.34 -2.07
N PRO A 65 1.26 28.64 -3.36
CA PRO A 65 1.08 29.99 -3.89
C PRO A 65 -0.37 30.49 -3.79
N GLY A 66 -1.33 29.57 -3.64
CA GLY A 66 -2.75 29.81 -3.41
C GLY A 66 -3.11 30.21 -1.97
N PHE A 67 -2.20 30.09 -1.00
CA PHE A 67 -2.47 30.47 0.39
C PHE A 67 -2.50 32.00 0.55
N ASP A 68 -3.47 32.48 1.32
CA ASP A 68 -3.65 33.90 1.57
C ASP A 68 -2.84 34.34 2.81
N LEU A 69 -1.62 34.84 2.56
CA LEU A 69 -0.72 35.36 3.57
C LEU A 69 -1.30 36.53 4.37
N SER A 70 -2.32 37.23 3.84
CA SER A 70 -2.96 38.33 4.55
C SER A 70 -3.69 37.87 5.82
N VAL A 71 -4.10 36.61 5.87
CA VAL A 71 -4.71 36.00 7.07
C VAL A 71 -3.68 35.73 8.18
N LEU A 72 -2.38 35.86 7.86
CA LEU A 72 -1.27 35.90 8.83
C LEU A 72 -0.88 37.33 9.21
N GLY A 73 -1.65 38.34 8.78
CA GLY A 73 -1.58 39.75 9.18
C GLY A 73 -0.18 40.36 9.20
N GLY A 74 0.53 40.20 8.08
CA GLY A 74 1.78 40.90 7.80
C GLY A 74 3.04 40.07 8.08
N ASP A 75 2.95 39.01 8.89
CA ASP A 75 4.03 38.04 8.96
C ASP A 75 4.05 37.26 7.64
N SER A 76 5.20 37.22 6.95
CA SER A 76 5.41 36.49 5.68
C SER A 76 5.38 34.96 5.84
N GLY A 77 4.74 34.49 6.90
CA GLY A 77 4.71 33.11 7.36
C GLY A 77 4.09 33.01 8.75
N LEU A 78 3.73 31.79 9.12
CA LEU A 78 3.12 31.49 10.40
C LEU A 78 4.26 31.30 11.40
N ARG A 79 4.38 32.25 12.35
CA ARG A 79 5.31 32.09 13.46
C ARG A 79 4.65 31.27 14.56
N MET A 80 5.33 30.20 14.94
CA MET A 80 4.93 29.40 16.07
C MET A 80 6.15 29.05 16.91
N SER A 81 5.94 29.06 18.21
CA SER A 81 6.87 28.46 19.16
C SER A 81 6.34 27.10 19.56
N LEU A 82 7.15 26.09 19.30
CA LEU A 82 6.88 24.70 19.61
C LEU A 82 7.79 24.30 20.77
N THR A 83 7.19 23.94 21.89
CA THR A 83 7.93 23.30 22.97
C THR A 83 8.08 21.84 22.61
N LEU A 84 9.31 21.48 22.25
CA LEU A 84 9.68 20.14 21.86
C LEU A 84 10.15 19.41 23.10
N HIS A 85 9.41 18.38 23.47
CA HIS A 85 9.77 17.50 24.58
C HIS A 85 10.44 16.26 24.01
N ARG A 86 11.61 15.94 24.52
CA ARG A 86 12.28 14.72 24.16
C ARG A 86 11.55 13.58 24.84
N VAL A 87 11.14 12.60 24.05
CA VAL A 87 10.50 11.41 24.60
C VAL A 87 11.58 10.64 25.34
N SER A 88 11.50 10.57 26.67
CA SER A 88 12.37 9.70 27.44
C SER A 88 12.13 8.27 26.95
N SER A 89 13.08 7.73 26.20
CA SER A 89 13.11 6.30 25.95
C SER A 89 13.28 5.65 27.32
N VAL A 90 12.35 4.79 27.70
CA VAL A 90 12.54 3.90 28.86
C VAL A 90 13.56 2.85 28.44
N SER A 91 14.81 3.29 28.27
CA SER A 91 15.98 2.44 28.16
C SER A 91 16.72 2.60 29.48
N LEU A 92 16.40 1.70 30.41
CA LEU A 92 17.35 1.32 31.45
C LEU A 92 18.59 0.83 30.69
N ASP A 93 19.76 1.37 31.02
CA ASP A 93 21.09 1.04 30.48
C ASP A 93 21.57 1.85 29.28
N SER A 94 22.00 3.09 29.51
CA SER A 94 23.23 3.64 28.90
C SER A 94 23.58 5.00 29.50
N SER A 95 24.83 5.15 29.95
CA SER A 95 25.44 6.38 30.45
C SER A 95 25.82 7.39 29.36
N ASP A 96 25.20 7.30 28.18
CA ASP A 96 25.26 8.30 27.13
C ASP A 96 23.90 8.99 27.06
N GLY A 97 23.90 10.31 26.88
CA GLY A 97 22.78 11.22 27.14
C GLY A 97 21.45 10.87 26.45
N PRO A 98 20.39 11.67 26.66
CA PRO A 98 19.06 11.29 26.22
C PRO A 98 18.96 11.25 24.68
N HIS A 99 18.56 10.12 24.10
CA HIS A 99 18.58 9.84 22.66
C HIS A 99 17.19 9.71 22.00
N GLY A 100 16.12 10.09 22.69
CA GLY A 100 14.76 9.99 22.14
C GLY A 100 14.42 11.05 21.08
N PRO A 101 13.44 10.79 20.21
CA PRO A 101 12.91 11.79 19.28
C PRO A 101 12.16 12.90 20.03
N TYR A 102 12.02 14.06 19.38
CA TYR A 102 11.22 15.16 19.92
C TYR A 102 9.75 14.97 19.60
N THR A 103 8.87 15.37 20.53
CA THR A 103 7.42 15.34 20.37
C THR A 103 6.76 16.62 20.87
N ILE A 104 5.50 16.79 20.50
CA ILE A 104 4.60 17.85 20.97
C ILE A 104 3.37 17.14 21.54
N GLY A 105 3.23 17.17 22.87
CA GLY A 105 2.25 16.34 23.58
C GLY A 105 0.95 17.08 23.92
N HIS A 106 1.03 18.39 24.15
CA HIS A 106 -0.07 19.18 24.68
C HIS A 106 -0.34 20.44 23.85
N ALA A 107 -1.58 20.94 23.92
CA ALA A 107 -1.96 22.19 23.24
C ALA A 107 -1.24 23.42 23.80
N SER A 108 -0.73 23.34 25.04
CA SER A 108 0.14 24.34 25.68
C SER A 108 1.52 24.40 25.06
N ASP A 109 2.00 23.29 24.48
CA ASP A 109 3.32 23.20 23.83
C ASP A 109 3.34 23.93 22.48
N ILE A 110 2.18 24.32 21.96
CA ILE A 110 2.03 25.00 20.68
C ILE A 110 1.58 26.42 20.95
N ALA A 111 2.46 27.39 20.76
CA ALA A 111 2.13 28.80 20.78
C ALA A 111 2.13 29.35 19.36
N ILE A 112 0.98 29.76 18.85
CA ILE A 112 0.89 30.45 17.56
C ILE A 112 0.98 31.94 17.85
N GLU A 113 2.18 32.48 17.64
CA GLU A 113 2.57 33.84 18.01
C GLU A 113 2.01 34.89 17.05
N SER A 114 1.67 34.49 15.82
CA SER A 114 1.04 35.38 14.84
C SER A 114 -0.29 35.91 15.38
N VAL A 115 -0.29 37.18 15.80
CA VAL A 115 -1.39 37.88 16.49
C VAL A 115 -2.65 37.96 15.63
N SER A 116 -2.43 38.08 14.33
CA SER A 116 -3.37 38.16 13.22
C SER A 116 -4.23 36.92 12.97
N VAL A 117 -3.77 35.74 13.39
CA VAL A 117 -4.51 34.49 13.16
C VAL A 117 -5.65 34.39 14.16
N SER A 118 -6.87 34.20 13.66
CA SER A 118 -8.08 34.12 14.51
C SER A 118 -7.98 32.98 15.54
N ARG A 119 -8.64 33.15 16.69
CA ARG A 119 -8.67 32.12 17.74
C ARG A 119 -9.20 30.78 17.22
N GLY A 120 -10.20 30.79 16.33
CA GLY A 120 -10.74 29.58 15.71
C GLY A 120 -9.69 28.83 14.90
N VAL A 121 -8.95 29.53 14.04
CA VAL A 121 -7.89 28.92 13.24
C VAL A 121 -6.72 28.46 14.09
N LYS A 122 -6.33 29.23 15.13
CA LYS A 122 -5.32 28.79 16.11
C LYS A 122 -5.70 27.45 16.76
N LEU A 123 -6.98 27.26 17.10
CA LEU A 123 -7.48 26.00 17.65
C LEU A 123 -7.48 24.86 16.63
N VAL A 124 -7.85 25.13 15.37
CA VAL A 124 -7.79 24.13 14.30
C VAL A 124 -6.35 23.72 14.03
N LEU A 125 -5.41 24.65 13.95
CA LEU A 125 -3.98 24.37 13.77
C LEU A 125 -3.42 23.53 14.91
N LYS A 126 -3.70 23.91 16.17
CA LYS A 126 -3.33 23.10 17.35
C LYS A 126 -3.91 21.69 17.26
N LYS A 127 -5.19 21.57 16.89
CA LYS A 127 -5.87 20.27 16.74
C LYS A 127 -5.24 19.44 15.62
N VAL A 128 -4.93 20.03 14.47
CA VAL A 128 -4.30 19.34 13.33
C VAL A 128 -2.92 18.85 13.73
N ILE A 129 -2.09 19.70 14.35
CA ILE A 129 -0.75 19.33 14.81
C ILE A 129 -0.84 18.18 15.83
N LEU A 130 -1.66 18.31 16.87
CA LEU A 130 -1.81 17.26 17.89
C LEU A 130 -2.40 15.96 17.32
N THR A 131 -3.35 16.04 16.38
CA THR A 131 -3.93 14.86 15.72
C THR A 131 -2.89 14.17 14.83
N PHE A 132 -2.09 14.95 14.10
CA PHE A 132 -0.99 14.42 13.30
C PHE A 132 0.06 13.77 14.21
N MET A 133 0.49 14.45 15.28
CA MET A 133 1.46 13.91 16.21
C MET A 133 0.96 12.64 16.89
N GLY A 134 -0.27 12.61 17.41
CA GLY A 134 -0.83 11.40 18.02
C GLY A 134 -0.95 10.21 17.04
N LYS A 135 -1.14 10.49 15.75
CA LYS A 135 -1.23 9.44 14.73
C LYS A 135 0.13 8.95 14.25
N TYR A 136 1.12 9.84 14.09
CA TYR A 136 2.34 9.55 13.34
C TYR A 136 3.63 9.61 14.16
N VAL A 137 3.64 10.14 15.40
CA VAL A 137 4.86 10.25 16.23
C VAL A 137 5.56 8.90 16.49
N ALA A 138 4.79 7.81 16.53
CA ALA A 138 5.31 6.47 16.78
C ALA A 138 5.71 5.70 15.50
N SER A 139 5.38 6.22 14.31
CA SER A 139 5.56 5.50 13.04
C SER A 139 6.40 6.25 12.00
N GLU A 140 6.51 7.57 12.10
CA GLU A 140 7.26 8.41 11.18
C GLU A 140 8.58 8.88 11.81
N ALA A 141 9.68 8.73 11.07
CA ALA A 141 10.92 9.41 11.42
C ALA A 141 10.75 10.91 11.17
N TYR A 142 11.26 11.76 12.07
CA TYR A 142 11.16 13.22 11.97
C TYR A 142 9.70 13.71 11.96
N ALA A 143 8.88 13.16 12.86
CA ALA A 143 7.43 13.38 12.87
C ALA A 143 7.05 14.86 13.06
N VAL A 144 7.81 15.67 13.80
CA VAL A 144 7.57 17.11 13.94
C VAL A 144 7.84 17.81 12.61
N TYR A 145 8.94 17.47 11.95
CA TYR A 145 9.27 18.02 10.63
C TYR A 145 8.22 17.69 9.56
N GLU A 146 7.79 16.42 9.47
CA GLU A 146 6.75 16.03 8.51
C GLU A 146 5.37 16.61 8.87
N CYS A 147 5.08 16.80 10.16
CA CYS A 147 3.89 17.52 10.61
C CYS A 147 3.88 18.97 10.09
N LEU A 148 4.99 19.69 10.17
CA LEU A 148 5.05 21.08 9.68
C LEU A 148 4.93 21.16 8.15
N LYS A 149 5.49 20.20 7.41
CA LYS A 149 5.26 20.08 5.95
C LYS A 149 3.81 19.78 5.61
N PHE A 150 3.17 18.92 6.39
CA PHE A 150 1.76 18.62 6.22
C PHE A 150 0.89 19.86 6.50
N VAL A 151 1.16 20.56 7.60
CA VAL A 151 0.47 21.80 7.95
C VAL A 151 0.61 22.81 6.82
N ASP A 152 1.84 23.04 6.34
CA ASP A 152 2.17 23.94 5.24
C ASP A 152 1.37 23.64 3.95
N ARG A 153 1.33 22.37 3.51
CA ARG A 153 0.56 21.95 2.34
C ARG A 153 -0.96 22.14 2.50
N GLU A 154 -1.47 21.95 3.72
CA GLU A 154 -2.91 21.98 3.99
C GLU A 154 -3.41 23.30 4.57
N LEU A 155 -2.56 24.34 4.66
CA LEU A 155 -2.93 25.63 5.25
C LEU A 155 -4.20 26.22 4.62
N CYS A 156 -4.37 26.12 3.30
CA CYS A 156 -5.57 26.57 2.59
C CYS A 156 -6.86 25.89 3.11
N ASN A 157 -6.80 24.58 3.32
CA ASN A 157 -7.94 23.79 3.79
C ASN A 157 -8.21 24.04 5.28
N ILE A 158 -7.16 24.17 6.09
CA ILE A 158 -7.26 24.44 7.54
C ILE A 158 -7.98 25.77 7.79
N PHE A 159 -7.67 26.81 7.02
CA PHE A 159 -8.31 28.11 7.15
C PHE A 159 -9.73 28.11 6.54
N ALA A 160 -9.99 27.34 5.48
CA ALA A 160 -11.33 27.20 4.89
C ALA A 160 -12.31 26.44 5.81
N LEU A 161 -11.83 25.45 6.58
CA LEU A 161 -12.65 24.71 7.55
C LEU A 161 -13.16 25.60 8.69
N SER A 162 -12.42 26.65 9.05
CA SER A 162 -12.86 27.64 10.04
C SER A 162 -13.94 28.61 9.49
N ALA A 163 -14.10 28.71 8.16
CA ALA A 163 -15.09 29.58 7.53
C ALA A 163 -16.44 28.89 7.31
N LYS A 164 -16.47 27.55 7.26
CA LYS A 164 -17.69 26.74 7.05
C LYS A 164 -18.56 26.54 8.30
N SER A 165 -18.17 27.09 9.45
CA SER A 165 -18.98 27.01 10.68
C SER A 165 -20.02 28.13 10.80
N VAL A 166 -20.21 28.99 9.79
CA VAL A 166 -21.20 30.08 9.82
C VAL A 166 -21.87 30.26 8.43
N THR A 167 -23.18 30.00 8.39
CA THR A 167 -24.25 30.41 7.42
C THR A 167 -24.49 29.65 6.10
N ASP A 168 -25.60 28.91 6.07
CA ASP A 168 -26.54 28.76 4.94
C ASP A 168 -27.39 30.04 4.77
N ALA A 169 -27.59 30.52 3.53
CA ALA A 169 -28.80 31.16 2.97
C ALA A 169 -28.51 32.18 1.83
N ALA A 170 -29.27 32.02 0.75
CA ALA A 170 -29.87 33.06 -0.11
C ALA A 170 -29.07 33.78 -1.25
N VAL A 171 -29.57 33.50 -2.47
CA VAL A 171 -29.91 34.42 -3.59
C VAL A 171 -28.94 34.60 -4.77
N SER A 172 -29.50 34.28 -5.94
CA SER A 172 -29.07 34.56 -7.32
C SER A 172 -29.46 35.96 -7.80
N SER A 173 -28.64 36.63 -8.63
CA SER A 173 -29.09 37.40 -9.81
C SER A 173 -27.92 37.92 -10.66
N GLY A 174 -28.10 37.97 -11.99
CA GLY A 174 -27.87 39.21 -12.74
C GLY A 174 -26.57 39.45 -13.52
N CYS A 175 -26.65 39.15 -14.82
CA CYS A 175 -26.03 39.81 -15.99
C CYS A 175 -24.55 39.58 -16.37
N CYS A 176 -24.44 39.03 -17.60
CA CYS A 176 -23.73 39.54 -18.77
C CYS A 176 -22.64 40.60 -18.56
N ASP A 177 -21.40 40.26 -18.91
CA ASP A 177 -20.60 41.22 -19.66
C ASP A 177 -19.69 40.51 -20.65
N TYR A 178 -19.57 41.09 -21.84
CA TYR A 178 -18.67 40.69 -22.91
C TYR A 178 -17.27 40.53 -22.31
N ASP A 179 -16.57 39.43 -22.59
CA ASP A 179 -15.31 39.07 -21.93
C ASP A 179 -14.15 39.97 -22.41
N SER A 180 -14.28 41.24 -22.06
CA SER A 180 -13.47 42.38 -22.42
C SER A 180 -12.27 42.40 -21.48
N TRP A 181 -11.51 41.32 -21.46
CA TRP A 181 -10.25 41.21 -20.75
C TRP A 181 -9.15 40.88 -21.75
N SER A 182 -8.42 41.90 -22.18
CA SER A 182 -7.22 41.70 -23.00
C SER A 182 -6.11 41.00 -22.19
N LEU A 183 -5.11 40.40 -22.85
CA LEU A 183 -4.04 39.68 -22.15
C LEU A 183 -3.24 40.59 -21.20
N CYS A 184 -3.07 41.86 -21.57
CA CYS A 184 -2.43 42.84 -20.70
C CYS A 184 -3.31 43.18 -19.50
N GLU A 185 -4.61 43.32 -19.67
CA GLU A 185 -5.53 43.55 -18.55
C GLU A 185 -5.68 42.32 -17.66
N GLN A 186 -5.68 41.11 -18.22
CA GLN A 186 -5.69 39.86 -17.46
C GLN A 186 -4.39 39.69 -16.66
N LYS A 187 -3.22 39.96 -17.27
CA LYS A 187 -1.94 40.03 -16.54
C LYS A 187 -1.96 41.16 -15.52
N SER A 188 -2.54 42.31 -15.86
CA SER A 188 -2.65 43.43 -14.95
C SER A 188 -3.62 43.13 -13.83
N LEU A 189 -4.63 42.28 -14.03
CA LEU A 189 -5.54 41.74 -13.03
C LEU A 189 -4.84 40.71 -12.17
N GLU A 190 -4.01 39.83 -12.73
CA GLU A 190 -3.18 38.88 -11.96
C GLU A 190 -2.12 39.61 -11.12
N ILE A 191 -1.50 40.64 -11.71
CA ILE A 191 -0.56 41.55 -11.04
C ILE A 191 -1.31 42.37 -10.00
N ALA A 192 -2.49 42.92 -10.33
CA ALA A 192 -3.29 43.70 -9.40
C ALA A 192 -3.79 42.82 -8.26
N LEU A 193 -4.29 41.61 -8.53
CA LEU A 193 -4.67 40.62 -7.54
C LEU A 193 -3.49 40.19 -6.67
N GLY A 194 -2.29 40.15 -7.23
CA GLY A 194 -1.04 39.92 -6.52
C GLY A 194 -0.60 41.12 -5.67
N ARG A 195 -0.84 42.36 -6.13
CA ARG A 195 -0.46 43.62 -5.47
C ARG A 195 -1.45 44.08 -4.41
N THR A 196 -2.73 43.87 -4.65
CA THR A 196 -3.83 44.10 -3.71
C THR A 196 -4.14 42.84 -2.92
N LYS A 197 -3.32 41.78 -3.03
CA LYS A 197 -3.41 40.56 -2.23
C LYS A 197 -3.47 40.85 -0.73
N SER A 198 -2.84 41.95 -0.34
CA SER A 198 -2.72 42.50 1.00
C SER A 198 -3.96 43.25 1.52
N LEU A 199 -4.91 43.62 0.66
CA LEU A 199 -6.16 44.27 1.08
C LEU A 199 -7.19 43.21 1.49
N LEU A 200 -7.64 43.32 2.74
CA LEU A 200 -8.45 42.31 3.44
C LEU A 200 -9.95 42.53 3.30
N ASN A 201 -10.42 43.78 3.26
CA ASN A 201 -11.82 44.09 2.99
C ASN A 201 -12.12 43.83 1.50
N PRO A 202 -13.06 42.92 1.15
CA PRO A 202 -13.31 42.54 -0.24
C PRO A 202 -13.70 43.73 -1.11
N VAL A 203 -14.51 44.66 -0.60
CA VAL A 203 -14.99 45.82 -1.36
C VAL A 203 -13.84 46.79 -1.62
N GLU A 204 -13.01 47.07 -0.62
CA GLU A 204 -11.82 47.93 -0.74
C GLU A 204 -10.72 47.28 -1.58
N ARG A 205 -10.54 45.96 -1.45
CA ARG A 205 -9.61 45.18 -2.24
C ARG A 205 -10.00 45.21 -3.69
N TRP A 206 -11.23 44.87 -4.04
CA TRP A 206 -11.67 44.88 -5.43
C TRP A 206 -11.73 46.30 -5.98
N SER A 207 -12.03 47.32 -5.15
CA SER A 207 -11.90 48.73 -5.49
C SER A 207 -10.45 49.11 -5.78
N ALA A 208 -9.48 48.62 -5.02
CA ALA A 208 -8.06 48.83 -5.26
C ALA A 208 -7.51 47.98 -6.42
N VAL A 209 -8.01 46.75 -6.62
CA VAL A 209 -7.70 45.91 -7.79
C VAL A 209 -8.11 46.70 -9.03
N SER A 210 -9.34 47.20 -9.04
CA SER A 210 -9.88 48.07 -10.08
C SER A 210 -9.07 49.37 -10.22
N SER A 211 -8.60 49.95 -9.12
CA SER A 211 -7.73 51.14 -9.14
C SER A 211 -6.32 50.87 -9.70
N ILE A 212 -5.80 49.63 -9.61
CA ILE A 212 -4.50 49.23 -10.19
C ILE A 212 -4.65 48.76 -11.64
N VAL A 213 -5.71 48.01 -11.95
CA VAL A 213 -6.06 47.65 -13.33
C VAL A 213 -6.47 48.90 -14.13
N LYS A 214 -7.06 49.89 -13.44
CA LYS A 214 -7.57 51.20 -13.89
C LYS A 214 -8.71 51.15 -14.91
N THR A 215 -8.71 50.16 -15.81
CA THR A 215 -9.65 50.06 -16.93
C THR A 215 -10.95 49.33 -16.61
N LYS A 216 -11.01 48.58 -15.50
CA LYS A 216 -12.16 47.74 -15.13
C LYS A 216 -12.62 48.01 -13.72
N SER A 217 -13.92 47.88 -13.47
CA SER A 217 -14.50 48.11 -12.16
C SER A 217 -14.21 46.96 -11.19
N ALA A 218 -14.38 47.23 -9.90
CA ALA A 218 -14.11 46.29 -8.82
C ALA A 218 -14.87 44.96 -9.00
N GLU A 219 -16.17 45.07 -9.32
CA GLU A 219 -17.06 43.92 -9.43
C GLU A 219 -16.79 43.10 -10.71
N GLU A 220 -16.38 43.74 -11.81
CA GLU A 220 -15.96 43.04 -13.04
C GLU A 220 -14.64 42.28 -12.85
N CYS A 221 -13.64 42.88 -12.20
CA CYS A 221 -12.37 42.24 -11.82
C CYS A 221 -12.62 40.99 -10.96
N ARG A 222 -13.56 41.10 -10.04
CA ARG A 222 -13.95 40.03 -9.11
C ARG A 222 -14.62 38.86 -9.81
N ARG A 223 -15.62 39.13 -10.67
CA ARG A 223 -16.31 38.08 -11.44
C ARG A 223 -15.37 37.34 -12.37
N ARG A 224 -14.37 38.01 -12.95
CA ARG A 224 -13.38 37.38 -13.84
C ARG A 224 -12.47 36.39 -13.11
N TYR A 225 -12.00 36.75 -11.92
CA TYR A 225 -11.20 35.87 -11.06
C TYR A 225 -11.98 34.63 -10.59
N GLN A 226 -13.26 34.79 -10.21
CA GLN A 226 -14.12 33.68 -9.83
C GLN A 226 -14.33 32.70 -11.01
N ARG A 227 -14.59 33.21 -12.21
CA ARG A 227 -14.76 32.40 -13.43
C ARG A 227 -13.51 31.59 -13.80
N CYS A 228 -12.30 32.15 -13.69
CA CYS A 228 -11.04 31.43 -13.96
C CYS A 228 -10.77 30.32 -12.92
N ARG A 229 -11.14 30.56 -11.65
CA ARG A 229 -11.02 29.58 -10.57
C ARG A 229 -12.01 28.42 -10.74
N ASP A 230 -13.24 28.71 -11.14
CA ASP A 230 -14.27 27.68 -11.38
C ASP A 230 -13.92 26.77 -12.58
N GLN A 231 -13.28 27.32 -13.62
CA GLN A 231 -12.82 26.53 -14.77
C GLN A 231 -11.67 25.56 -14.43
N LEU A 232 -10.79 25.91 -13.48
CA LEU A 232 -9.72 25.01 -12.99
C LEU A 232 -10.28 23.88 -12.10
N LEU A 233 -11.28 24.19 -11.27
CA LEU A 233 -11.97 23.21 -10.44
C LEU A 233 -12.84 22.26 -11.30
N ASN A 234 -13.51 22.79 -12.32
CA ASN A 234 -14.25 21.98 -13.29
C ASN A 234 -13.32 21.05 -14.07
N LYS A 235 -12.14 21.49 -14.54
CA LYS A 235 -11.14 20.61 -15.17
C LYS A 235 -10.64 19.49 -14.24
N SER A 236 -10.46 19.76 -12.95
CA SER A 236 -10.07 18.74 -11.96
C SER A 236 -11.20 17.72 -11.71
N SER A 237 -12.45 18.20 -11.66
CA SER A 237 -13.64 17.34 -11.53
C SER A 237 -13.92 16.52 -12.79
N GLU A 238 -13.68 17.09 -13.97
CA GLU A 238 -13.76 16.44 -15.29
C GLU A 238 -12.66 15.41 -15.44
N HIS A 239 -11.44 15.69 -14.97
CA HIS A 239 -10.35 14.71 -14.89
C HIS A 239 -10.71 13.54 -13.96
N LYS A 240 -11.31 13.82 -12.81
CA LYS A 240 -11.78 12.78 -11.87
C LYS A 240 -12.94 11.94 -12.43
N LYS A 241 -13.90 12.56 -13.12
CA LYS A 241 -14.98 11.87 -13.85
C LYS A 241 -14.48 11.10 -15.07
N ALA A 242 -13.45 11.61 -15.76
CA ALA A 242 -12.79 10.91 -16.86
C ALA A 242 -12.05 9.65 -16.37
N LEU A 243 -11.52 9.67 -15.14
CA LEU A 243 -10.92 8.49 -14.48
C LEU A 243 -11.95 7.46 -13.99
N GLU A 244 -13.20 7.85 -13.69
CA GLU A 244 -14.25 6.93 -13.21
C GLU A 244 -14.83 5.99 -14.28
N GLY A 245 -14.33 6.05 -15.53
CA GLY A 245 -14.70 5.13 -16.63
C GLY A 245 -13.53 4.57 -17.43
N LEU A 246 -12.28 4.80 -17.00
CA LEU A 246 -11.09 4.31 -17.69
C LEU A 246 -10.82 2.83 -17.32
N PRO A 247 -10.47 1.94 -18.29
CA PRO A 247 -10.06 0.59 -17.98
C PRO A 247 -8.86 0.56 -17.03
N ASP A 248 -8.91 -0.34 -16.05
CA ASP A 248 -7.97 -0.57 -14.93
C ASP A 248 -6.49 -0.76 -15.35
N GLU A 249 -6.20 -0.84 -16.64
CA GLU A 249 -4.86 -1.02 -17.21
C GLU A 249 -4.08 0.29 -17.41
N LEU A 250 -4.71 1.47 -17.30
CA LEU A 250 -4.05 2.77 -17.59
C LEU A 250 -3.78 3.66 -16.36
N GLN A 251 -4.00 3.18 -15.13
CA GLN A 251 -3.44 3.86 -13.95
C GLN A 251 -1.90 3.71 -13.92
N PRO A 252 -1.11 4.75 -13.59
CA PRO A 252 0.32 4.62 -13.37
C PRO A 252 0.56 3.88 -12.03
N VAL A 253 0.38 2.57 -12.06
CA VAL A 253 0.54 1.67 -10.92
C VAL A 253 2.03 1.41 -10.72
N LEU A 254 2.71 2.20 -9.89
CA LEU A 254 4.02 1.83 -9.35
C LEU A 254 3.86 1.09 -8.01
N SER A 255 2.93 1.53 -7.14
CA SER A 255 2.56 0.86 -5.90
C SER A 255 1.14 0.27 -5.95
N ARG A 256 0.97 -0.99 -5.54
CA ARG A 256 -0.33 -1.64 -5.36
C ARG A 256 -0.58 -1.86 -3.88
N SER A 257 -1.64 -1.27 -3.34
CA SER A 257 -2.09 -1.52 -1.97
C SER A 257 -3.42 -2.25 -1.99
N ALA A 258 -3.54 -3.36 -1.26
CA ALA A 258 -4.80 -4.07 -1.10
C ALA A 258 -4.83 -4.90 0.20
N ALA A 259 -6.04 -5.26 0.64
CA ALA A 259 -6.24 -6.13 1.80
C ALA A 259 -5.80 -7.57 1.51
N LEU A 260 -5.14 -8.19 2.49
CA LEU A 260 -4.93 -9.63 2.58
C LEU A 260 -6.08 -10.25 3.36
N ARG A 261 -6.83 -11.15 2.72
CA ARG A 261 -8.05 -11.76 3.28
C ARG A 261 -7.89 -13.28 3.40
N PHE A 262 -8.36 -13.83 4.50
CA PHE A 262 -8.51 -15.27 4.67
C PHE A 262 -9.72 -15.78 3.90
N VAL A 263 -9.53 -16.90 3.20
CA VAL A 263 -10.58 -17.67 2.53
C VAL A 263 -10.90 -18.89 3.39
N ASP A 264 -12.19 -19.09 3.66
CA ASP A 264 -12.73 -20.17 4.51
C ASP A 264 -12.09 -20.19 5.90
N LEU A 265 -12.15 -19.06 6.62
CA LEU A 265 -11.66 -18.92 7.99
C LEU A 265 -12.54 -19.74 8.95
N ASP A 266 -11.91 -20.65 9.69
CA ASP A 266 -12.53 -21.50 10.71
C ASP A 266 -11.89 -21.20 12.07
N LEU A 267 -12.71 -20.75 13.02
CA LEU A 267 -12.31 -20.41 14.38
C LEU A 267 -13.21 -21.17 15.35
N SER A 268 -12.61 -21.81 16.36
CA SER A 268 -13.36 -22.41 17.47
C SER A 268 -12.74 -21.99 18.80
N ALA A 269 -13.58 -21.51 19.73
CA ALA A 269 -13.18 -21.01 21.05
C ALA A 269 -12.16 -19.83 21.04
N ILE A 270 -12.04 -19.13 19.91
CA ILE A 270 -11.17 -17.96 19.73
C ILE A 270 -12.04 -16.73 19.46
N SER A 271 -11.90 -15.69 20.30
CA SER A 271 -12.66 -14.43 20.15
C SER A 271 -12.01 -13.49 19.13
N VAL A 272 -10.70 -13.31 19.24
CA VAL A 272 -9.89 -12.44 18.36
C VAL A 272 -8.51 -13.04 18.16
N PHE A 273 -7.93 -12.83 16.99
CA PHE A 273 -6.53 -13.14 16.75
C PHE A 273 -5.82 -12.05 15.94
N SER A 274 -4.50 -11.97 16.11
CA SER A 274 -3.63 -11.03 15.40
C SER A 274 -2.38 -11.73 14.91
N VAL A 275 -1.77 -11.19 13.86
CA VAL A 275 -0.51 -11.71 13.32
C VAL A 275 0.68 -11.11 14.05
N VAL A 276 1.63 -11.97 14.40
CA VAL A 276 2.91 -11.59 15.02
C VAL A 276 3.98 -11.47 13.93
N SER A 277 4.11 -12.52 13.12
CA SER A 277 5.02 -12.54 11.98
C SER A 277 4.49 -13.50 10.93
N PHE A 278 4.83 -13.28 9.67
CA PHE A 278 4.48 -14.19 8.60
C PHE A 278 5.46 -14.08 7.43
N VAL A 279 5.55 -15.15 6.65
CA VAL A 279 6.41 -15.24 5.47
C VAL A 279 5.52 -15.32 4.24
N VAL A 280 5.76 -14.42 3.28
CA VAL A 280 5.09 -14.41 1.98
C VAL A 280 6.08 -14.63 0.87
N GLN A 281 5.62 -15.28 -0.18
CA GLN A 281 6.33 -15.41 -1.43
C GLN A 281 5.90 -14.28 -2.37
N LEU A 282 6.87 -13.53 -2.87
CA LEU A 282 6.70 -12.41 -3.78
C LEU A 282 7.50 -12.66 -5.06
N SER A 283 7.21 -11.89 -6.12
CA SER A 283 7.98 -11.92 -7.36
C SER A 283 8.31 -10.52 -7.83
N CYS A 284 9.52 -10.34 -8.37
CA CYS A 284 9.98 -9.07 -8.91
C CYS A 284 9.19 -8.72 -10.19
N ARG A 285 8.69 -7.49 -10.29
CA ARG A 285 7.92 -7.07 -11.47
C ARG A 285 8.76 -6.98 -12.74
N ARG A 286 10.06 -6.63 -12.61
CA ARG A 286 10.96 -6.43 -13.76
C ARG A 286 11.46 -7.74 -14.37
N CYS A 287 12.00 -8.67 -13.57
CA CYS A 287 12.60 -9.91 -14.06
C CYS A 287 11.79 -11.18 -13.76
N GLY A 288 10.73 -11.10 -12.96
CA GLY A 288 9.92 -12.26 -12.55
C GLY A 288 10.55 -13.14 -11.46
N ASP A 289 11.75 -12.80 -10.98
CA ASP A 289 12.46 -13.54 -9.95
C ASP A 289 11.63 -13.67 -8.67
N VAL A 290 11.51 -14.89 -8.14
CA VAL A 290 10.65 -15.22 -7.00
C VAL A 290 11.48 -15.22 -5.73
N PHE A 291 11.00 -14.55 -4.69
CA PHE A 291 11.71 -14.44 -3.43
C PHE A 291 10.75 -14.44 -2.24
N ASP A 292 11.24 -14.93 -1.11
CA ASP A 292 10.49 -14.94 0.14
C ASP A 292 10.79 -13.68 0.95
N SER A 293 9.80 -13.17 1.65
CA SER A 293 9.91 -12.01 2.54
C SER A 293 9.24 -12.31 3.87
N SER A 294 10.03 -12.28 4.93
CA SER A 294 9.55 -12.38 6.31
C SER A 294 9.12 -11.00 6.79
N ILE A 295 7.86 -10.89 7.20
CA ILE A 295 7.25 -9.66 7.70
C ILE A 295 6.93 -9.90 9.17
N SER A 296 7.67 -9.25 10.06
CA SER A 296 7.41 -9.26 11.50
C SER A 296 6.81 -7.93 11.93
N HIS A 297 5.68 -8.01 12.63
CA HIS A 297 5.07 -6.86 13.27
C HIS A 297 5.59 -6.78 14.71
N VAL A 298 6.65 -5.99 14.91
CA VAL A 298 7.20 -5.71 16.23
C VAL A 298 6.73 -4.33 16.67
N ASN A 299 5.59 -4.30 17.38
CA ASN A 299 5.04 -3.13 18.09
C ASN A 299 4.87 -1.81 17.29
N SER A 300 4.97 -1.84 15.97
CA SER A 300 4.91 -0.66 15.08
C SER A 300 3.63 -0.69 14.25
N LYS A 301 2.92 0.44 14.08
CA LYS A 301 1.63 0.50 13.34
C LYS A 301 1.66 -0.09 11.92
N ALA A 302 2.84 -0.18 11.32
CA ALA A 302 3.09 -0.85 10.06
C ALA A 302 4.47 -1.54 10.08
N ALA A 303 4.59 -2.69 9.42
CA ALA A 303 5.86 -3.33 9.12
C ALA A 303 6.31 -2.89 7.72
N VAL A 304 7.45 -2.21 7.62
CA VAL A 304 8.03 -1.74 6.35
C VAL A 304 9.34 -2.47 6.10
N LEU A 305 9.46 -3.07 4.92
CA LEU A 305 10.64 -3.78 4.44
C LEU A 305 11.05 -3.22 3.08
N SER A 306 12.30 -2.81 2.98
CA SER A 306 12.92 -2.34 1.74
C SER A 306 14.07 -3.28 1.35
N ARG A 307 14.13 -3.68 0.08
CA ARG A 307 15.21 -4.54 -0.46
C ARG A 307 15.43 -4.27 -1.93
N CYS A 308 16.50 -4.83 -2.50
CA CYS A 308 16.72 -4.82 -3.95
C CYS A 308 16.57 -6.23 -4.53
N CYS A 309 16.16 -6.33 -5.79
CA CYS A 309 16.16 -7.59 -6.53
C CYS A 309 17.60 -8.07 -6.75
N ALA A 310 17.88 -9.36 -6.50
CA ALA A 310 19.20 -9.94 -6.71
C ALA A 310 19.61 -9.98 -8.19
N ASN A 311 18.62 -10.10 -9.09
CA ASN A 311 18.87 -10.28 -10.52
C ASN A 311 18.88 -8.96 -11.31
N CYS A 312 17.95 -8.03 -11.03
CA CYS A 312 17.80 -6.78 -11.79
C CYS A 312 18.02 -5.48 -10.99
N HIS A 313 18.39 -5.61 -9.72
CA HIS A 313 18.71 -4.53 -8.78
C HIS A 313 17.62 -3.46 -8.57
N ILE A 314 16.40 -3.67 -9.06
CA ILE A 314 15.27 -2.78 -8.78
C ILE A 314 14.92 -2.80 -7.29
N SER A 315 14.57 -1.64 -6.74
CA SER A 315 14.14 -1.53 -5.35
C SER A 315 12.72 -2.07 -5.18
N HIS A 316 12.53 -2.92 -4.18
CA HIS A 316 11.24 -3.38 -3.70
C HIS A 316 10.95 -2.71 -2.36
N ARG A 317 9.72 -2.21 -2.20
CA ARG A 317 9.20 -1.71 -0.92
C ARG A 317 7.93 -2.49 -0.59
N ILE A 318 7.92 -3.11 0.58
CA ILE A 318 6.84 -3.95 1.09
C ILE A 318 6.39 -3.33 2.40
N GLU A 319 5.14 -2.94 2.49
CA GLU A 319 4.59 -2.26 3.66
C GLU A 319 3.29 -2.96 4.08
N PHE A 320 3.23 -3.40 5.33
CA PHE A 320 2.12 -4.18 5.85
C PHE A 320 1.53 -3.53 7.09
N HIS A 321 0.23 -3.27 7.06
CA HIS A 321 -0.55 -2.73 8.17
C HIS A 321 -1.42 -3.85 8.75
N PRO A 322 -1.09 -4.42 9.90
CA PRO A 322 -1.87 -5.50 10.50
C PRO A 322 -3.24 -5.01 10.95
N GLN A 323 -4.20 -5.93 10.97
CA GLN A 323 -5.53 -5.69 11.53
C GLN A 323 -5.91 -6.84 12.48
N LEU A 324 -6.71 -6.54 13.50
CA LEU A 324 -7.31 -7.56 14.33
C LEU A 324 -8.32 -8.36 13.50
N CYS A 325 -8.22 -9.69 13.59
CA CYS A 325 -9.07 -10.61 12.88
C CYS A 325 -10.13 -11.19 13.82
N PHE A 326 -11.37 -11.24 13.32
CA PHE A 326 -12.52 -11.83 13.99
C PHE A 326 -13.21 -12.81 13.04
N ALA A 327 -14.10 -13.67 13.55
CA ALA A 327 -14.86 -14.59 12.69
C ALA A 327 -15.64 -13.87 11.57
N THR A 328 -16.18 -12.69 11.85
CA THR A 328 -16.91 -11.84 10.89
C THR A 328 -16.00 -10.98 10.01
N GLN A 329 -14.73 -10.84 10.37
CA GLN A 329 -13.77 -9.99 9.68
C GLN A 329 -12.48 -10.77 9.40
N SER A 330 -12.50 -11.49 8.29
CA SER A 330 -11.41 -12.34 7.80
C SER A 330 -10.29 -11.54 7.10
N VAL A 331 -9.93 -10.36 7.60
CA VAL A 331 -8.88 -9.50 7.02
C VAL A 331 -7.65 -9.52 7.91
N LEU A 332 -6.54 -10.06 7.39
CA LEU A 332 -5.25 -10.09 8.08
C LEU A 332 -4.65 -8.68 8.24
N GLY A 333 -4.82 -7.84 7.21
CA GLY A 333 -4.28 -6.49 7.16
C GLY A 333 -4.13 -5.99 5.73
N ASN A 334 -3.61 -4.77 5.56
CA ASN A 334 -3.36 -4.17 4.25
C ASN A 334 -1.90 -4.34 3.86
N LEU A 335 -1.66 -4.92 2.68
CA LEU A 335 -0.34 -5.09 2.11
C LEU A 335 -0.15 -4.11 0.94
N SER A 336 0.91 -3.33 0.99
CA SER A 336 1.35 -2.40 -0.05
C SER A 336 2.64 -2.90 -0.66
N LEU A 337 2.63 -3.12 -1.97
CA LEU A 337 3.75 -3.67 -2.73
C LEU A 337 4.20 -2.68 -3.81
N ASP A 338 5.48 -2.35 -3.80
CA ASP A 338 6.16 -1.56 -4.83
C ASP A 338 7.18 -2.45 -5.57
N ASN A 339 7.14 -2.39 -6.90
CA ASN A 339 7.97 -3.20 -7.81
C ASN A 339 7.93 -4.74 -7.60
N CYS A 340 6.95 -5.25 -6.85
CA CYS A 340 6.77 -6.68 -6.59
C CYS A 340 5.30 -7.13 -6.66
N HIS A 341 5.10 -8.44 -6.83
CA HIS A 341 3.79 -9.08 -6.92
C HIS A 341 3.65 -10.19 -5.88
N PHE A 342 2.52 -10.20 -5.19
CA PHE A 342 2.12 -11.27 -4.27
C PHE A 342 1.90 -12.59 -5.02
N LYS A 343 2.50 -13.69 -4.51
CA LYS A 343 2.34 -15.04 -5.07
C LYS A 343 1.60 -15.95 -4.11
N ASP A 344 2.14 -16.16 -2.92
CA ASP A 344 1.59 -17.10 -1.94
C ASP A 344 1.93 -16.69 -0.50
N PHE A 345 1.17 -17.24 0.44
CA PHE A 345 1.46 -17.20 1.87
C PHE A 345 2.11 -18.53 2.29
N ILE A 346 3.25 -18.47 2.97
CA ILE A 346 4.04 -19.66 3.33
C ILE A 346 3.66 -20.12 4.74
N THR A 347 3.95 -19.29 5.75
CA THR A 347 3.73 -19.62 7.16
C THR A 347 3.52 -18.35 7.98
N GLY A 348 2.85 -18.46 9.12
CA GLY A 348 2.66 -17.35 10.04
C GLY A 348 2.59 -17.78 11.50
N GLU A 349 2.93 -16.83 12.36
CA GLU A 349 2.74 -16.87 13.79
C GLU A 349 1.61 -15.92 14.19
N PHE A 350 0.68 -16.42 14.99
CA PHE A 350 -0.51 -15.69 15.41
C PHE A 350 -0.64 -15.68 16.93
N LEU A 351 -1.19 -14.60 17.46
CA LEU A 351 -1.63 -14.49 18.84
C LEU A 351 -3.15 -14.61 18.85
N VAL A 352 -3.66 -15.66 19.49
CA VAL A 352 -5.10 -15.95 19.59
C VAL A 352 -5.57 -15.68 21.01
N THR A 353 -6.77 -15.13 21.16
CA THR A 353 -7.38 -14.87 22.47
C THR A 353 -8.51 -15.86 22.70
N CYS A 354 -8.46 -16.59 23.81
CA CYS A 354 -9.51 -17.53 24.19
C CYS A 354 -10.82 -16.80 24.47
N GLU A 355 -11.92 -17.29 23.92
CA GLU A 355 -13.25 -16.71 24.12
C GLU A 355 -13.78 -16.88 25.56
N SER A 356 -13.39 -17.95 26.26
CA SER A 356 -13.95 -18.29 27.57
C SER A 356 -13.23 -17.66 28.77
N CYS A 357 -11.95 -17.31 28.63
CA CYS A 357 -11.13 -16.83 29.75
C CYS A 357 -10.13 -15.74 29.37
N ASP A 358 -10.26 -15.16 28.17
CA ASP A 358 -9.44 -14.05 27.64
C ASP A 358 -7.93 -14.27 27.63
N THR A 359 -7.48 -15.50 27.85
CA THR A 359 -6.05 -15.84 27.88
C THR A 359 -5.50 -15.87 26.47
N GLN A 360 -4.41 -15.13 26.25
CA GLN A 360 -3.72 -15.09 24.96
C GLN A 360 -2.75 -16.27 24.80
N CYS A 361 -2.85 -16.94 23.66
CA CYS A 361 -2.03 -18.08 23.29
C CYS A 361 -1.31 -17.81 21.97
N LYS A 362 -0.02 -18.15 21.87
CA LYS A 362 0.74 -18.03 20.63
C LYS A 362 0.63 -19.32 19.82
N VAL A 363 0.19 -19.23 18.58
CA VAL A 363 0.12 -20.34 17.61
C VAL A 363 1.19 -20.11 16.54
N ARG A 364 2.08 -21.07 16.35
CA ARG A 364 3.19 -21.00 15.38
C ARG A 364 2.96 -21.94 14.20
N ASP A 365 3.72 -21.71 13.14
CA ASP A 365 3.77 -22.57 11.94
C ASP A 365 2.41 -22.80 11.30
N VAL A 366 1.57 -21.76 11.28
CA VAL A 366 0.26 -21.80 10.65
C VAL A 366 0.45 -21.58 9.14
N GLN A 367 0.13 -22.60 8.35
CA GLN A 367 0.31 -22.61 6.90
C GLN A 367 -1.05 -22.58 6.19
N ASN A 368 -1.04 -22.21 4.91
CA ASN A 368 -2.21 -22.30 4.03
C ASN A 368 -2.81 -23.72 4.02
N GLY A 369 -4.11 -23.83 4.27
CA GLY A 369 -4.83 -25.10 4.28
C GLY A 369 -4.60 -25.95 5.55
N SER A 370 -3.87 -25.42 6.53
CA SER A 370 -3.68 -26.08 7.82
C SER A 370 -4.79 -25.70 8.80
N CYS A 371 -5.17 -26.67 9.65
CA CYS A 371 -6.04 -26.46 10.80
C CYS A 371 -5.20 -26.76 12.05
N LYS A 372 -4.84 -25.72 12.79
CA LYS A 372 -4.02 -25.83 14.00
C LYS A 372 -4.91 -25.82 15.23
N ARG A 373 -4.64 -26.76 16.14
CA ARG A 373 -5.32 -26.88 17.42
C ARG A 373 -4.33 -26.63 18.55
N CYS A 374 -4.70 -25.86 19.55
CA CYS A 374 -3.92 -25.67 20.76
C CYS A 374 -4.84 -25.57 21.97
N ASN A 375 -4.34 -25.94 23.14
CA ASN A 375 -5.11 -25.81 24.37
C ASN A 375 -4.85 -24.43 24.99
N CYS A 376 -5.92 -23.77 25.44
CA CYS A 376 -5.81 -22.53 26.18
C CYS A 376 -5.01 -22.74 27.47
N ARG A 377 -4.09 -21.81 27.78
CA ARG A 377 -3.29 -21.86 29.02
C ARG A 377 -4.07 -21.52 30.30
N GLY A 378 -5.22 -20.86 30.17
CA GLY A 378 -6.07 -20.48 31.30
C GLY A 378 -7.12 -21.54 31.65
N CYS A 379 -7.98 -21.87 30.68
CA CYS A 379 -9.11 -22.79 30.89
C CYS A 379 -8.99 -24.15 30.21
N PHE A 380 -7.86 -24.45 29.55
CA PHE A 380 -7.62 -25.70 28.81
C PHE A 380 -8.63 -26.00 27.67
N SER A 381 -9.45 -25.02 27.26
CA SER A 381 -10.31 -25.15 26.08
C SER A 381 -9.49 -25.43 24.82
N ASN A 382 -10.06 -26.21 23.90
CA ASN A 382 -9.42 -26.56 22.63
C ASN A 382 -9.66 -25.43 21.61
N LEU A 383 -8.65 -24.60 21.39
CA LEU A 383 -8.65 -23.49 20.45
C LEU A 383 -8.30 -24.01 19.05
N VAL A 384 -9.10 -23.65 18.04
CA VAL A 384 -8.89 -24.07 16.65
C VAL A 384 -8.77 -22.85 15.74
N LEU A 385 -7.67 -22.77 14.99
CA LEU A 385 -7.43 -21.78 13.94
C LEU A 385 -7.16 -22.52 12.62
N GLY A 386 -8.03 -22.34 11.63
CA GLY A 386 -7.87 -22.90 10.29
C GLY A 386 -8.30 -21.93 9.20
N PHE A 387 -7.67 -22.04 8.02
CA PHE A 387 -8.10 -21.34 6.82
C PHE A 387 -7.56 -22.06 5.57
N ASN A 388 -8.22 -21.88 4.42
CA ASN A 388 -7.79 -22.52 3.18
C ASN A 388 -6.64 -21.75 2.50
N SER A 389 -6.78 -20.42 2.35
CA SER A 389 -5.77 -19.59 1.67
C SER A 389 -5.89 -18.11 2.04
N LEU A 390 -4.86 -17.33 1.69
CA LEU A 390 -4.91 -15.87 1.72
C LEU A 390 -4.98 -15.29 0.31
N GLU A 391 -5.91 -14.36 0.08
CA GLU A 391 -6.07 -13.65 -1.18
C GLU A 391 -5.72 -12.16 -1.05
N PHE A 392 -5.05 -11.63 -2.08
CA PHE A 392 -4.67 -10.22 -2.17
C PHE A 392 -5.60 -9.45 -3.12
N GLY A 393 -6.32 -8.46 -2.59
CA GLY A 393 -7.10 -7.51 -3.38
C GLY A 393 -8.38 -8.05 -4.03
N VAL A 394 -8.97 -9.11 -3.47
CA VAL A 394 -10.29 -9.58 -3.87
C VAL A 394 -11.33 -8.91 -2.96
N SER A 395 -12.23 -8.12 -3.55
CA SER A 395 -13.44 -7.64 -2.88
C SER A 395 -14.37 -8.83 -2.65
N ALA A 396 -14.85 -9.02 -1.42
CA ALA A 396 -15.93 -9.96 -1.16
C ALA A 396 -17.19 -9.40 -1.82
N GLU A 397 -17.56 -9.92 -3.00
CA GLU A 397 -18.93 -9.78 -3.47
C GLU A 397 -19.84 -10.55 -2.52
N PRO A 398 -20.93 -9.94 -2.00
CA PRO A 398 -21.88 -10.66 -1.18
C PRO A 398 -22.52 -11.78 -2.00
N VAL A 399 -22.56 -12.97 -1.40
CA VAL A 399 -23.24 -14.16 -1.93
C VAL A 399 -24.67 -13.79 -2.30
N ARG A 400 -24.95 -13.68 -3.61
CA ARG A 400 -26.32 -13.72 -4.12
C ARG A 400 -26.66 -15.17 -4.41
N GLU A 401 -27.39 -15.79 -3.49
CA GLU A 401 -28.18 -16.97 -3.80
C GLU A 401 -29.15 -16.61 -4.93
N SER A 402 -29.03 -17.29 -6.08
CA SER A 402 -30.17 -17.48 -6.98
C SER A 402 -29.93 -18.66 -7.92
N VAL A 403 -30.65 -19.72 -7.59
CA VAL A 403 -31.28 -20.73 -8.45
C VAL A 403 -31.08 -20.58 -9.97
N SER A 404 -30.46 -21.62 -10.54
CA SER A 404 -30.70 -22.25 -11.85
C SER A 404 -31.26 -21.43 -13.02
N LYS A 405 -30.51 -21.38 -14.13
CA LYS A 405 -30.93 -21.97 -15.43
C LYS A 405 -29.77 -21.99 -16.44
N LYS A 406 -29.60 -23.15 -17.08
CA LYS A 406 -28.73 -23.39 -18.25
C LYS A 406 -29.36 -22.74 -19.48
N VAL A 407 -28.57 -22.08 -20.34
CA VAL A 407 -28.64 -22.28 -21.80
C VAL A 407 -27.24 -22.09 -22.39
N SER A 408 -26.84 -23.08 -23.18
CA SER A 408 -25.65 -23.15 -24.01
C SER A 408 -25.84 -22.45 -25.36
N PHE A 409 -24.83 -21.74 -25.85
CA PHE A 409 -24.54 -21.69 -27.30
C PHE A 409 -23.02 -21.65 -27.52
N ALA A 410 -22.55 -22.55 -28.38
CA ALA A 410 -21.16 -22.66 -28.79
C ALA A 410 -20.86 -21.74 -29.98
N ALA A 411 -19.70 -21.09 -29.97
CA ALA A 411 -19.00 -20.64 -31.17
C ALA A 411 -17.49 -20.53 -30.92
N ARG A 412 -16.70 -20.81 -31.96
CA ARG A 412 -15.28 -21.18 -31.95
C ARG A 412 -14.33 -19.98 -31.92
N THR A 413 -13.22 -20.19 -31.21
CA THR A 413 -11.83 -19.79 -31.49
C THR A 413 -11.53 -18.38 -32.02
N SER A 414 -10.93 -17.56 -31.16
CA SER A 414 -9.83 -16.67 -31.53
C SER A 414 -8.79 -16.65 -30.39
N ARG A 415 -7.53 -16.89 -30.75
CA ARG A 415 -6.36 -16.83 -29.86
C ARG A 415 -6.22 -15.41 -29.29
N SER A 416 -6.10 -15.30 -27.97
CA SER A 416 -5.58 -14.09 -27.32
C SER A 416 -4.77 -14.47 -26.08
N SER A 417 -3.49 -14.06 -26.12
CA SER A 417 -2.57 -13.73 -25.02
C SER A 417 -2.83 -14.30 -23.63
N ALA A 418 -1.84 -15.06 -23.15
CA ALA A 418 -1.69 -15.48 -21.75
C ALA A 418 -1.84 -14.28 -20.79
N SER A 419 -2.98 -14.24 -20.08
CA SER A 419 -3.16 -13.35 -18.94
C SER A 419 -2.28 -13.87 -17.80
N VAL A 420 -1.16 -13.19 -17.57
CA VAL A 420 -0.23 -13.44 -16.46
C VAL A 420 -1.01 -13.39 -15.14
N SER A 421 -1.17 -14.55 -14.50
CA SER A 421 -2.09 -14.73 -13.39
C SER A 421 -1.57 -14.12 -12.08
N ARG A 422 -2.49 -13.38 -11.45
CA ARG A 422 -2.43 -12.70 -10.16
C ARG A 422 -2.58 -13.75 -9.05
N GLY A 423 -1.52 -14.08 -8.29
CA GLY A 423 -1.57 -15.01 -7.15
C GLY A 423 -2.15 -16.40 -7.45
N LEU A 424 -2.13 -17.31 -6.48
CA LEU A 424 -2.84 -18.59 -6.57
C LEU A 424 -4.33 -18.38 -6.27
N LYS A 425 -5.14 -18.10 -7.31
CA LYS A 425 -6.59 -17.86 -7.13
C LYS A 425 -7.38 -19.15 -7.25
N VAL A 426 -8.15 -19.49 -6.21
CA VAL A 426 -9.04 -20.66 -6.23
C VAL A 426 -10.06 -20.51 -7.36
N GLY A 427 -10.29 -21.60 -8.10
CA GLY A 427 -11.12 -21.65 -9.30
C GLY A 427 -10.35 -21.51 -10.62
N THR A 428 -9.09 -21.05 -10.59
CA THR A 428 -8.25 -20.95 -11.80
C THR A 428 -7.28 -22.13 -11.93
N PRO A 429 -6.94 -22.58 -13.15
CA PRO A 429 -5.96 -23.64 -13.33
C PRO A 429 -4.54 -23.12 -13.03
N LEU A 430 -3.71 -24.02 -12.48
CA LEU A 430 -2.28 -23.77 -12.33
C LEU A 430 -1.57 -23.73 -13.69
N PRO A 431 -0.36 -23.15 -13.77
CA PRO A 431 0.48 -23.27 -14.97
C PRO A 431 0.58 -24.73 -15.43
N ASP A 432 0.33 -24.97 -16.72
CA ASP A 432 0.28 -26.30 -17.33
C ASP A 432 -0.62 -27.31 -16.59
N ASN A 433 -1.68 -26.84 -15.92
CA ASN A 433 -2.55 -27.65 -15.05
C ASN A 433 -1.79 -28.41 -13.95
N GLY A 434 -0.65 -27.87 -13.50
CA GLY A 434 0.17 -28.46 -12.46
C GLY A 434 1.12 -29.57 -12.93
N ILE A 435 1.33 -29.71 -14.25
CA ILE A 435 2.29 -30.66 -14.81
C ILE A 435 3.73 -30.18 -14.58
N CYS A 436 4.64 -31.11 -14.30
CA CYS A 436 6.08 -30.88 -14.37
C CYS A 436 6.79 -31.82 -15.34
N LYS A 437 8.09 -31.58 -15.53
CA LYS A 437 8.96 -32.39 -16.38
C LYS A 437 9.09 -33.84 -15.88
N HIS A 438 9.09 -34.04 -14.56
CA HIS A 438 9.23 -35.37 -13.96
C HIS A 438 7.94 -36.18 -14.06
N TYR A 439 6.77 -35.55 -13.85
CA TYR A 439 5.48 -36.22 -13.84
C TYR A 439 4.48 -35.57 -14.80
N SER A 440 4.62 -35.89 -16.10
CA SER A 440 3.80 -35.36 -17.20
C SER A 440 2.30 -35.67 -17.11
N LYS A 441 1.90 -36.65 -16.29
CA LYS A 441 0.50 -37.08 -16.09
C LYS A 441 -0.05 -36.70 -14.72
N SER A 442 0.73 -36.00 -13.90
CA SER A 442 0.26 -35.47 -12.62
C SER A 442 -0.30 -34.07 -12.83
N PHE A 443 -1.52 -33.85 -12.37
CA PHE A 443 -2.15 -32.53 -12.30
C PHE A 443 -2.24 -32.07 -10.84
N ARG A 444 -1.19 -32.36 -10.06
CA ARG A 444 -1.09 -32.07 -8.62
C ARG A 444 0.13 -31.21 -8.39
N TRP A 445 -0.07 -30.14 -7.62
CA TRP A 445 1.02 -29.57 -6.84
C TRP A 445 0.84 -30.00 -5.38
N PHE A 446 1.91 -29.96 -4.62
CA PHE A 446 1.97 -30.38 -3.23
C PHE A 446 2.49 -29.23 -2.39
N ARG A 447 1.87 -29.00 -1.24
CA ARG A 447 2.40 -28.10 -0.22
C ARG A 447 3.23 -28.93 0.75
N PHE A 448 4.53 -28.71 0.73
CA PHE A 448 5.48 -29.47 1.54
C PHE A 448 5.53 -28.89 2.96
N PRO A 449 5.37 -29.70 4.02
CA PRO A 449 5.34 -29.19 5.39
C PRO A 449 6.68 -28.61 5.83
N CYS A 450 7.79 -29.13 5.32
CA CYS A 450 9.16 -28.68 5.65
C CYS A 450 9.39 -27.17 5.39
N CYS A 451 8.83 -26.62 4.31
CA CYS A 451 9.02 -25.21 3.95
C CYS A 451 7.73 -24.45 3.67
N GLY A 452 6.58 -25.11 3.66
CA GLY A 452 5.29 -24.52 3.33
C GLY A 452 5.13 -24.12 1.86
N LYS A 453 6.11 -24.40 0.98
CA LYS A 453 6.09 -24.02 -0.44
C LYS A 453 5.33 -25.03 -1.29
N LEU A 454 4.92 -24.57 -2.48
CA LEU A 454 4.25 -25.39 -3.48
C LEU A 454 5.21 -25.86 -4.56
N PHE A 455 5.26 -27.17 -4.78
CA PHE A 455 5.99 -27.77 -5.89
C PHE A 455 5.13 -28.83 -6.58
N ALA A 456 5.39 -29.09 -7.86
CA ALA A 456 4.66 -30.10 -8.62
C ALA A 456 4.92 -31.54 -8.16
N CYS A 457 6.11 -31.79 -7.62
CA CYS A 457 6.51 -33.08 -7.06
C CYS A 457 7.68 -32.91 -6.09
N ASP A 458 8.04 -34.02 -5.44
CA ASP A 458 9.21 -34.20 -4.58
C ASP A 458 10.53 -33.81 -5.28
N ILE A 459 10.73 -34.26 -6.52
CA ILE A 459 11.96 -33.94 -7.27
C ILE A 459 12.06 -32.43 -7.56
N CYS A 460 10.94 -31.80 -7.96
CA CYS A 460 10.90 -30.34 -8.14
C CYS A 460 11.17 -29.57 -6.84
N HIS A 461 10.77 -30.13 -5.69
CA HIS A 461 11.06 -29.52 -4.40
C HIS A 461 12.56 -29.52 -4.13
N ASP A 462 13.20 -30.68 -4.26
CA ASP A 462 14.63 -30.85 -3.96
C ASP A 462 15.51 -30.07 -4.93
N GLU A 463 15.09 -29.89 -6.19
CA GLU A 463 15.78 -29.02 -7.17
C GLU A 463 15.64 -27.52 -6.84
N GLY A 464 14.53 -27.13 -6.19
CA GLY A 464 14.17 -25.73 -5.95
C GLY A 464 14.38 -25.25 -4.52
N SER A 465 14.83 -26.14 -3.61
CA SER A 465 14.99 -25.88 -2.19
C SER A 465 16.36 -26.31 -1.69
N ASP A 466 16.80 -25.69 -0.61
CA ASP A 466 18.05 -25.90 0.11
C ASP A 466 18.01 -27.06 1.13
N HIS A 467 16.96 -27.89 1.08
CA HIS A 467 16.73 -29.02 1.98
C HIS A 467 15.93 -30.12 1.27
N PRO A 468 16.05 -31.39 1.72
CA PRO A 468 15.27 -32.49 1.17
C PRO A 468 13.79 -32.39 1.55
N TYR A 469 12.92 -32.94 0.71
CA TYR A 469 11.47 -32.92 0.94
C TYR A 469 11.03 -33.75 2.15
N GLU A 470 9.98 -33.28 2.81
CA GLU A 470 9.17 -34.07 3.73
C GLU A 470 7.84 -34.43 3.06
N LEU A 471 7.25 -35.59 3.37
CA LEU A 471 6.00 -36.03 2.73
C LEU A 471 4.87 -34.99 2.89
N ALA A 472 4.34 -34.56 1.74
CA ALA A 472 3.27 -33.58 1.72
C ALA A 472 1.94 -34.15 2.21
N ASN A 473 1.25 -33.39 3.07
CA ASN A 473 -0.08 -33.74 3.59
C ASN A 473 -1.21 -33.02 2.83
N ILE A 474 -0.88 -31.98 2.06
CA ILE A 474 -1.83 -31.15 1.31
C ILE A 474 -1.47 -31.20 -0.18
N LEU A 475 -2.46 -31.49 -1.02
CA LEU A 475 -2.37 -31.32 -2.47
C LEU A 475 -3.15 -30.08 -2.91
N VAL A 476 -2.70 -29.48 -4.01
CA VAL A 476 -3.37 -28.40 -4.72
C VAL A 476 -3.77 -28.90 -6.10
N CYS A 477 -5.06 -28.80 -6.41
CA CYS A 477 -5.59 -29.28 -7.68
C CYS A 477 -5.11 -28.41 -8.84
N GLY A 478 -4.41 -29.00 -9.81
CA GLY A 478 -3.89 -28.29 -10.97
C GLY A 478 -4.95 -27.65 -11.88
N HIS A 479 -6.21 -28.08 -11.82
CA HIS A 479 -7.28 -27.53 -12.66
C HIS A 479 -8.05 -26.35 -12.06
N CYS A 480 -8.05 -26.22 -10.74
CA CYS A 480 -8.87 -25.21 -10.06
C CYS A 480 -8.19 -24.60 -8.83
N SER A 481 -6.90 -24.90 -8.61
CA SER A 481 -6.10 -24.40 -7.48
C SER A 481 -6.69 -24.66 -6.09
N THR A 482 -7.65 -25.58 -5.95
CA THR A 482 -8.24 -25.95 -4.67
C THR A 482 -7.27 -26.80 -3.86
N GLN A 483 -6.94 -26.32 -2.66
CA GLN A 483 -6.14 -27.04 -1.66
C GLN A 483 -7.02 -28.05 -0.90
N GLN A 484 -6.51 -29.25 -0.66
CA GLN A 484 -7.20 -30.31 0.09
C GLN A 484 -6.20 -31.37 0.61
N PRO A 485 -6.58 -32.18 1.61
CA PRO A 485 -5.74 -33.28 2.08
C PRO A 485 -5.35 -34.22 0.94
N VAL A 486 -4.14 -34.77 1.01
CA VAL A 486 -3.67 -35.72 0.00
C VAL A 486 -4.61 -36.91 -0.08
N SER A 487 -5.20 -37.10 -1.26
CA SER A 487 -6.12 -38.20 -1.53
C SER A 487 -6.07 -38.55 -3.01
N ASN A 488 -6.38 -39.81 -3.33
CA ASN A 488 -6.57 -40.25 -4.71
C ASN A 488 -7.99 -40.06 -5.23
N LYS A 489 -8.91 -39.55 -4.39
CA LYS A 489 -10.26 -39.17 -4.80
C LYS A 489 -10.22 -37.97 -5.75
N LYS A 490 -11.29 -37.75 -6.52
CA LYS A 490 -11.43 -36.56 -7.38
C LYS A 490 -11.43 -35.28 -6.54
N CYS A 491 -11.08 -34.15 -7.15
CA CYS A 491 -11.08 -32.85 -6.49
C CYS A 491 -12.47 -32.50 -5.95
N ARG A 492 -12.54 -32.12 -4.66
CA ARG A 492 -13.81 -31.75 -4.00
C ARG A 492 -14.55 -30.58 -4.67
N ASN A 493 -13.82 -29.70 -5.35
CA ASN A 493 -14.39 -28.51 -5.98
C ASN A 493 -14.74 -28.74 -7.47
N CYS A 494 -13.79 -29.19 -8.28
CA CYS A 494 -14.00 -29.33 -9.73
C CYS A 494 -14.32 -30.75 -10.22
N ASN A 495 -14.34 -31.74 -9.31
CA ASN A 495 -14.61 -33.15 -9.60
C ASN A 495 -13.71 -33.81 -10.67
N ARG A 496 -12.58 -33.18 -11.04
CA ARG A 496 -11.59 -33.76 -11.93
C ARG A 496 -10.64 -34.67 -11.16
N GLY A 497 -10.19 -35.74 -11.82
CA GLY A 497 -9.12 -36.59 -11.31
C GLY A 497 -7.77 -35.87 -11.40
N TYR A 498 -6.84 -36.27 -10.55
CA TYR A 498 -5.53 -35.64 -10.49
C TYR A 498 -4.45 -36.32 -11.33
N THR A 499 -4.75 -37.48 -11.88
CA THR A 499 -3.86 -38.23 -12.77
C THR A 499 -4.52 -38.32 -14.14
N GLY A 500 -3.70 -38.19 -15.18
CA GLY A 500 -4.13 -38.43 -16.55
C GLY A 500 -4.72 -39.83 -16.67
N SER A 501 -5.95 -39.92 -17.18
CA SER A 501 -6.61 -41.19 -17.43
C SER A 501 -5.73 -42.06 -18.33
N SER A 502 -5.36 -43.26 -17.89
CA SER A 502 -4.69 -44.25 -18.74
C SER A 502 -5.73 -45.14 -19.39
N SER A 503 -6.15 -44.80 -20.61
CA SER A 503 -6.85 -45.74 -21.48
C SER A 503 -5.83 -46.69 -22.13
N SER A 504 -6.10 -47.99 -22.11
CA SER A 504 -5.18 -49.01 -22.64
C SER A 504 -4.85 -48.84 -24.14
N HIS A 505 -5.77 -48.30 -24.93
CA HIS A 505 -5.65 -48.18 -26.40
C HIS A 505 -5.65 -46.73 -26.92
N TRP A 506 -5.82 -45.75 -26.04
CA TRP A 506 -5.98 -44.34 -26.43
C TRP A 506 -5.00 -43.46 -25.65
N GLU A 507 -4.55 -42.36 -26.27
CA GLU A 507 -3.66 -41.36 -25.66
C GLU A 507 -4.40 -40.55 -24.59
N GLY A 508 -4.66 -41.20 -23.46
CA GLY A 508 -5.21 -40.60 -22.25
C GLY A 508 -6.41 -39.68 -22.44
N GLY A 509 -7.41 -40.13 -23.21
CA GLY A 509 -8.69 -39.44 -23.36
C GLY A 509 -8.72 -38.31 -24.40
N LYS A 510 -7.64 -38.05 -25.16
CA LYS A 510 -7.61 -37.05 -26.25
C LYS A 510 -8.18 -37.53 -27.59
N GLY A 511 -8.79 -38.71 -27.64
CA GLY A 511 -9.45 -39.23 -28.85
C GLY A 511 -8.55 -39.79 -29.96
N CYS A 512 -7.22 -39.76 -29.81
CA CYS A 512 -6.29 -40.44 -30.71
C CYS A 512 -5.81 -41.79 -30.13
N ARG A 513 -5.74 -42.83 -30.97
CA ARG A 513 -5.25 -44.16 -30.59
C ARG A 513 -3.73 -44.15 -30.51
N ASP A 514 -3.17 -44.70 -29.44
CA ASP A 514 -1.72 -44.79 -29.24
C ASP A 514 -1.17 -46.03 -29.98
N GLY A 515 -0.44 -45.81 -31.07
CA GLY A 515 0.15 -46.85 -31.91
C GLY A 515 1.05 -47.83 -31.15
N VAL A 516 1.75 -47.35 -30.11
CA VAL A 516 2.70 -48.15 -29.34
C VAL A 516 1.97 -49.15 -28.45
N LYS A 517 0.86 -48.72 -27.84
CA LYS A 517 0.07 -49.53 -26.89
C LYS A 517 -0.93 -50.49 -27.53
N LEU A 518 -1.17 -50.37 -28.84
CA LEU A 518 -2.02 -51.32 -29.56
C LEU A 518 -1.42 -52.74 -29.52
N SER A 519 -2.28 -53.75 -29.45
CA SER A 519 -1.86 -55.15 -29.57
C SER A 519 -1.11 -55.37 -30.88
N ARG A 520 -0.10 -56.26 -30.87
CA ARG A 520 0.62 -56.65 -32.11
C ARG A 520 -0.31 -57.24 -33.17
N LYS A 521 -1.46 -57.78 -32.77
CA LYS A 521 -2.48 -58.35 -33.65
C LYS A 521 -3.47 -57.31 -34.20
N ASP A 522 -3.38 -56.05 -33.77
CA ASP A 522 -4.27 -54.99 -34.24
C ASP A 522 -3.82 -54.48 -35.61
N SER A 523 -4.70 -54.61 -36.61
CA SER A 523 -4.40 -54.26 -38.00
C SER A 523 -4.10 -52.77 -38.20
N LYS A 524 -4.50 -51.89 -37.28
CA LYS A 524 -4.26 -50.45 -37.37
C LYS A 524 -2.96 -50.00 -36.68
N LYS A 525 -2.30 -50.88 -35.91
CA LYS A 525 -1.07 -50.57 -35.16
C LYS A 525 0.04 -50.04 -36.05
N TYR A 526 0.46 -50.83 -37.03
CA TYR A 526 1.61 -50.51 -37.88
C TYR A 526 1.31 -49.32 -38.81
N GLY A 527 0.05 -49.14 -39.21
CA GLY A 527 -0.39 -47.95 -39.95
C GLY A 527 -0.32 -46.66 -39.12
N LEU A 528 -0.69 -46.71 -37.83
CA LEU A 528 -0.60 -45.58 -36.91
C LEU A 528 0.86 -45.23 -36.57
N LEU A 529 1.71 -46.22 -36.31
CA LEU A 529 3.14 -46.04 -36.05
C LEU A 529 3.85 -45.35 -37.22
N ARG A 530 3.54 -45.77 -38.47
CA ARG A 530 4.12 -45.17 -39.68
C ARG A 530 3.72 -43.70 -39.85
N ARG A 531 2.45 -43.36 -39.61
CA ARG A 531 1.99 -41.95 -39.66
C ARG A 531 2.62 -41.09 -38.56
N GLN A 532 2.84 -41.66 -37.37
CA GLN A 532 3.51 -40.97 -36.27
C GLN A 532 4.99 -40.71 -36.58
N SER A 533 5.70 -41.64 -37.24
CA SER A 533 7.09 -41.41 -37.69
C SER A 533 7.20 -40.38 -38.81
N GLU A 534 6.25 -40.39 -39.77
CA GLU A 534 6.22 -39.44 -40.89
C GLU A 534 5.94 -38.00 -40.38
N GLY A 535 5.10 -37.85 -39.36
CA GLY A 535 4.85 -36.56 -38.69
C GLY A 535 6.10 -35.97 -38.01
N LEU A 536 6.94 -36.82 -37.40
CA LEU A 536 8.18 -36.38 -36.74
C LEU A 536 9.22 -35.86 -37.74
N HIS A 537 9.33 -36.48 -38.91
CA HIS A 537 10.23 -36.01 -39.99
C HIS A 537 9.77 -34.71 -40.64
N SER A 538 8.45 -34.44 -40.68
CA SER A 538 7.93 -33.15 -41.16
C SER A 538 8.27 -31.98 -40.22
N ALA A 539 8.30 -32.22 -38.90
CA ALA A 539 8.66 -31.21 -37.90
C ALA A 539 10.16 -30.84 -37.92
N THR A 540 11.02 -31.79 -38.30
CA THR A 540 12.48 -31.54 -38.40
C THR A 540 12.84 -30.72 -39.64
N ARG A 541 12.11 -30.84 -40.76
CA ARG A 541 12.35 -30.03 -41.97
C ARG A 541 12.08 -28.54 -41.79
N VAL A 542 11.13 -28.16 -40.92
CA VAL A 542 10.80 -26.75 -40.69
C VAL A 542 11.88 -26.02 -39.87
N ARG A 543 12.69 -26.73 -39.07
CA ARG A 543 13.80 -26.11 -38.31
C ARG A 543 15.07 -25.87 -39.12
N ALA A 544 15.24 -26.52 -40.27
CA ALA A 544 16.47 -26.40 -41.09
C ALA A 544 16.47 -25.20 -42.07
N SER A 545 15.33 -24.53 -42.30
CA SER A 545 15.25 -23.37 -43.20
C SER A 545 15.57 -22.02 -42.56
N CYS A 546 15.98 -21.97 -41.28
CA CYS A 546 16.21 -20.71 -40.56
C CYS A 546 17.69 -20.38 -40.30
N HIS A 547 18.65 -21.16 -40.81
CA HIS A 547 20.10 -20.93 -40.62
C HIS A 547 20.83 -20.91 -41.97
N GLY A 548 20.61 -19.85 -42.75
CA GLY A 548 21.35 -19.62 -43.99
C GLY A 548 21.32 -18.15 -44.36
N SER A 549 22.23 -17.36 -43.77
CA SER A 549 22.83 -16.16 -44.37
C SER A 549 23.68 -15.43 -43.31
N LYS A 550 24.99 -15.67 -43.34
CA LYS A 550 26.06 -14.70 -43.08
C LYS A 550 27.39 -15.45 -43.11
N ASP A 551 28.06 -15.41 -44.25
CA ASP A 551 29.52 -15.43 -44.35
C ASP A 551 29.88 -14.74 -45.67
N GLY A 552 30.58 -13.62 -45.54
CA GLY A 552 31.12 -12.81 -46.61
C GLY A 552 32.31 -12.06 -46.05
N VAL A 553 33.47 -12.40 -46.62
CA VAL A 553 34.87 -12.07 -46.29
C VAL A 553 35.56 -13.06 -45.35
#